data_AF-A0A9X0JPY4-F1
#
_entry.id   AF-A0A9X0JPY4-F1
#
_cell.length_a   1.000
_cell.length_b   1.000
_cell.length_c   1.000
_cell.angle_alpha   90.00
_cell.angle_beta   90.00
_cell.angle_gamma   90.00
#
_symmetry.space_group_name_H-M   'P 1'
#
loop_
_entity.id
_entity.type
_entity.pdbx_description
1 polymer ?
#
loop_
_entity_poly.entity_id
_entity_poly.type
_entity_poly.pdbx_seq_one_letter_code
_entity_poly.pdbx_strand_id
1 'polypeptide(L)' 'MMQNEKTVADKVLEQLEMRIDLIATKFMNGKSDRLESQKELEGIETICRDILNTLYPIAEEKTKSINELFMKTSELLRL' A
#
# COMPACT_ATOMS: atom_id res chain seq x y z
N MET A 1 -19.05 -14.59 -12.13
CA MET A 1 -18.10 -13.54 -12.56
C MET A 1 -17.48 -12.82 -11.37
N MET A 2 -18.29 -12.32 -10.42
CA MET A 2 -17.81 -11.65 -9.18
C MET A 2 -16.69 -12.37 -8.41
N GLN A 3 -16.69 -13.71 -8.36
CA GLN A 3 -15.68 -14.46 -7.61
C GLN A 3 -14.27 -14.38 -8.23
N ASN A 4 -14.18 -14.32 -9.57
CA ASN A 4 -12.92 -14.10 -10.27
C ASN A 4 -12.45 -12.65 -10.13
N GLU A 5 -13.37 -11.69 -10.23
CA GLU A 5 -13.06 -10.26 -10.05
C GLU A 5 -12.53 -9.98 -8.65
N LYS A 6 -13.15 -10.56 -7.61
CA LYS A 6 -12.66 -10.47 -6.24
C LYS A 6 -11.28 -11.10 -6.07
N THR A 7 -11.04 -12.28 -6.65
CA THR A 7 -9.73 -12.94 -6.58
C THR A 7 -8.63 -12.11 -7.25
N VAL A 8 -8.93 -11.46 -8.39
CA VAL A 8 -7.98 -10.57 -9.06
C VAL A 8 -7.74 -9.32 -8.23
N ALA A 9 -8.79 -8.70 -7.69
CA ALA A 9 -8.69 -7.55 -6.80
C ALA A 9 -7.82 -7.87 -5.57
N ASP A 10 -8.06 -9.01 -4.92
CA ASP A 10 -7.31 -9.45 -3.75
C ASP A 10 -5.81 -9.62 -4.05
N LYS A 11 -5.45 -10.14 -5.22
CA LYS A 11 -4.04 -10.28 -5.65
C LYS A 11 -3.38 -8.93 -5.93
N VAL A 12 -4.09 -8.01 -6.57
CA VAL A 12 -3.57 -6.64 -6.81
C VAL A 12 -3.33 -5.94 -5.49
N LEU A 13 -4.27 -6.06 -4.55
CA LEU A 13 -4.17 -5.51 -3.21
C LEU A 13 -3.03 -6.13 -2.40
N GLU A 14 -2.82 -7.45 -2.47
CA GLU A 14 -1.66 -8.13 -1.88
C GLU A 14 -0.31 -7.58 -2.39
N GLN A 15 -0.21 -7.30 -3.69
CA GLN A 15 1.02 -6.74 -4.25
C GLN A 15 1.29 -5.32 -3.73
N LEU A 16 0.23 -4.53 -3.58
CA LEU A 16 0.32 -3.18 -3.02
C LEU A 16 0.72 -3.21 -1.54
N GLU A 17 0.11 -4.09 -0.76
CA GLU A 17 0.46 -4.35 0.66
C GLU A 17 1.94 -4.70 0.82
N MET A 18 2.43 -5.71 0.08
CA MET A 18 3.84 -6.11 0.11
C MET A 18 4.78 -4.96 -0.23
N ARG A 19 4.39 -4.07 -1.15
CA ARG A 19 5.23 -2.94 -1.54
C ARG A 19 5.33 -1.90 -0.42
N ILE A 20 4.23 -1.58 0.25
CA ILE A 20 4.20 -0.64 1.37
C ILE A 20 4.98 -1.22 2.55
N ASP A 21 4.76 -2.50 2.87
CA ASP A 21 5.49 -3.21 3.94
C ASP A 21 6.99 -3.25 3.69
N LEU A 22 7.42 -3.45 2.44
CA LEU A 22 8.82 -3.46 2.08
C LEU A 22 9.49 -2.09 2.34
N ILE A 23 8.80 -0.99 2.02
CA ILE A 23 9.30 0.36 2.28
C ILE A 23 9.48 0.57 3.79
N ALA A 24 8.44 0.26 4.58
CA ALA A 24 8.51 0.36 6.04
C ALA A 24 9.62 -0.52 6.63
N THR A 25 9.75 -1.75 6.16
CA THR A 25 10.74 -2.72 6.63
C THR A 25 12.17 -2.30 6.30
N LYS A 26 12.42 -1.73 5.11
CA LYS A 26 13.74 -1.19 4.76
C LYS A 26 14.13 -0.05 5.70
N PHE A 27 13.20 0.88 5.95
CA PHE A 27 13.41 2.00 6.86
C PHE A 27 13.69 1.53 8.29
N MET A 28 12.84 0.69 8.86
CA MET A 28 12.97 0.19 10.24
C MET A 28 14.28 -0.58 10.47
N ASN A 29 14.78 -1.28 9.45
CA ASN A 29 16.02 -2.03 9.54
C ASN A 29 17.27 -1.21 9.17
N GLY A 30 17.14 0.11 8.96
CA GLY A 30 18.24 0.98 8.57
C GLY A 30 18.84 0.68 7.19
N LYS A 31 18.10 -0.02 6.32
CA LYS A 31 18.51 -0.34 4.94
C LYS A 31 18.16 0.76 3.94
N SER A 32 17.35 1.73 4.34
CA SER A 32 17.07 2.96 3.60
C SER A 32 16.92 4.10 4.59
N ASP A 33 17.37 5.30 4.19
CA ASP A 33 17.16 6.49 5.00
C ASP A 33 15.72 7.01 4.86
N ARG A 34 15.38 7.99 5.71
CA ARG A 34 14.04 8.59 5.74
C ARG A 34 13.66 9.23 4.41
N LEU A 35 14.56 9.99 3.79
CA LEU A 35 14.28 10.75 2.56
C LEU A 35 14.07 9.81 1.38
N GLU A 36 14.89 8.77 1.26
CA GLU A 36 14.73 7.71 0.27
C GLU A 36 13.40 6.98 0.44
N SER A 37 13.07 6.57 1.67
CA SER A 37 11.83 5.85 1.97
C SER A 37 10.58 6.72 1.72
N GLN A 38 10.65 8.03 2.04
CA GLN A 38 9.59 8.99 1.72
C GLN A 38 9.37 9.10 0.21
N LYS A 39 10.45 9.23 -0.58
CA LYS A 39 10.36 9.26 -2.04
C LYS A 39 9.80 7.97 -2.63
N GLU A 40 10.19 6.81 -2.09
CA GLU A 40 9.61 5.52 -2.51
C GLU A 40 8.10 5.47 -2.22
N LEU A 41 7.66 5.97 -1.07
CA LEU A 41 6.24 5.99 -0.68
C LEU A 41 5.42 7.00 -1.51
N GLU A 42 5.92 8.23 -1.68
CA GLU A 42 5.30 9.26 -2.54
C GLU A 42 5.20 8.79 -3.99
N GLY A 43 6.23 8.09 -4.48
CA GLY A 43 6.27 7.53 -5.83
C GLY A 43 5.16 6.51 -6.12
N ILE A 44 4.57 5.90 -5.09
CA ILE A 44 3.44 4.97 -5.24
C ILE A 44 2.10 5.55 -4.80
N GLU A 45 2.05 6.76 -4.22
CA GLU A 45 0.84 7.33 -3.60
C GLU A 45 -0.33 7.45 -4.59
N THR A 46 -0.08 8.01 -5.77
CA THR A 46 -1.14 8.22 -6.77
C THR A 46 -1.70 6.89 -7.26
N ILE A 47 -0.83 5.92 -7.57
CA ILE A 47 -1.24 4.60 -8.03
C ILE A 47 -1.97 3.83 -6.90
N CYS A 48 -1.48 3.94 -5.66
CA CYS A 48 -2.12 3.37 -4.48
C CYS A 48 -3.56 3.88 -4.35
N ARG A 49 -3.75 5.20 -4.38
CA ARG A 49 -5.08 5.82 -4.30
C ARG A 49 -6.01 5.36 -5.43
N ASP A 50 -5.52 5.32 -6.66
CA ASP A 50 -6.34 4.93 -7.81
C ASP A 50 -6.75 3.44 -7.75
N ILE A 51 -5.84 2.56 -7.33
CA ILE A 51 -6.13 1.14 -7.10
C ILE A 51 -7.18 0.99 -5.99
N LEU A 52 -6.98 1.65 -4.85
CA LEU A 52 -7.89 1.53 -3.71
C LEU A 52 -9.30 2.02 -4.05
N ASN A 53 -9.43 3.16 -4.73
CA ASN A 53 -10.72 3.68 -5.16
C ASN A 53 -11.41 2.75 -6.17
N THR A 54 -10.66 2.19 -7.11
CA THR A 54 -11.19 1.28 -8.14
C THR A 54 -11.67 -0.04 -7.53
N LEU A 55 -10.91 -0.57 -6.56
CA LEU A 55 -11.18 -1.89 -5.98
C LEU A 55 -12.09 -1.84 -4.75
N TYR A 56 -12.37 -0.66 -4.18
CA TYR A 56 -13.24 -0.50 -3.01
C TYR A 56 -14.59 -1.21 -3.15
N PRO A 57 -15.34 -1.10 -4.27
CA PRO A 57 -16.62 -1.78 -4.43
C PRO A 57 -16.53 -3.31 -4.52
N ILE A 58 -15.32 -3.86 -4.74
CA ILE A 58 -15.07 -5.29 -4.97
C ILE A 58 -14.48 -5.96 -3.72
N ALA A 59 -13.57 -5.27 -3.04
CA ALA A 59 -12.75 -5.79 -1.94
C ALA A 59 -12.61 -4.77 -0.79
N GLU A 60 -13.74 -4.22 -0.33
CA GLU A 60 -13.84 -3.14 0.65
C GLU A 60 -12.92 -3.32 1.87
N GLU A 61 -13.01 -4.43 2.60
CA GLU A 61 -12.24 -4.67 3.82
C GLU A 61 -10.72 -4.58 3.56
N LYS A 62 -10.26 -5.21 2.48
CA LYS A 62 -8.83 -5.24 2.13
C LYS A 62 -8.34 -3.88 1.65
N THR A 63 -9.15 -3.14 0.89
CA THR A 63 -8.81 -1.76 0.51
C THR A 63 -8.67 -0.84 1.72
N LYS A 64 -9.55 -0.95 2.73
CA LYS A 64 -9.44 -0.19 3.99
C LYS A 64 -8.16 -0.55 4.74
N SER A 65 -7.86 -1.84 4.87
CA SER A 65 -6.64 -2.33 5.53
C SER A 65 -5.36 -1.76 4.88
N ILE A 66 -5.29 -1.76 3.54
CA ILE A 66 -4.13 -1.21 2.82
C ILE A 66 -4.04 0.30 2.93
N ASN A 67 -5.18 1.01 2.92
CA ASN A 67 -5.18 2.44 3.16
C ASN A 67 -4.64 2.77 4.57
N GLU A 68 -5.07 2.04 5.59
CA GLU A 68 -4.54 2.18 6.95
C GLU A 68 -3.04 1.90 7.02
N LEU A 69 -2.57 0.85 6.34
CA LEU A 69 -1.15 0.53 6.25
C LEU A 69 -0.36 1.68 5.61
N PHE A 70 -0.83 2.21 4.48
CA PHE A 70 -0.21 3.35 3.81
C PHE A 70 -0.09 4.56 4.73
N MET A 71 -1.16 4.90 5.44
CA MET A 71 -1.17 6.03 6.38
C MET A 71 -0.18 5.82 7.54
N LYS A 72 -0.15 4.62 8.14
CA LYS A 72 0.81 4.27 9.19
C LYS A 72 2.25 4.35 8.70
N THR A 73 2.54 3.88 7.49
CA THR A 73 3.88 4.02 6.88
C THR A 73 4.23 5.48 6.62
N SER A 74 3.27 6.30 6.16
CA SER A 74 3.47 7.73 5.99
C SER A 74 3.81 8.43 7.31
N GLU A 75 3.09 8.11 8.38
CA GLU A 75 3.35 8.63 9.73
C GLU A 75 4.71 8.19 10.26
N LEU A 76 5.06 6.90 10.12
CA LEU A 76 6.37 6.35 10.48
C LEU A 76 7.52 7.13 9.84
N LEU A 77 7.36 7.52 8.58
CA LEU A 77 8.38 8.23 7.82
C LEU A 77 8.41 9.74 8.07
N ARG A 78 7.42 10.32 8.77
CA ARG A 78 7.40 11.74 9.15
C ARG A 78 8.15 12.03 10.45
N LEU A 79 8.21 11.05 11.36
CA LEU A 79 9.00 11.07 12.61
C LEU A 79 10.49 11.04 12.30
#